data_AF-A0A6N7PLP8-F1
#
_entry.id   AF-A0A6N7PLP8-F1
#
_cell.length_a   1.000
_cell.length_b   1.000
_cell.length_c   1.000
_cell.angle_alpha   90.00
_cell.angle_beta   90.00
_cell.angle_gamma   90.00
#
_symmetry.space_group_name_H-M   'P 1'
#
loop_
_entity.id
_entity.type
_entity.pdbx_description
1 polymer ?
#
loop_
_entity_poly.entity_id
_entity_poly.type
_entity_poly.pdbx_seq_one_letter_code
_entity_poly.pdbx_strand_id
1 'polypeptide(L)'
;MIGNTLDTIKDLLANEYPELNASLNPPATEADISRLETTTGLTLPDELKQLYRLHNGESGNAGLFFGLPFISIEEALAEWKVWESLASSTASMDSNIISVPANHIKEQYINTRYIPISKDYGGNNIGIDLDPGPDGVSGQVINFGRDEDTRFVIASSLAGFMDFILHHVKNGNYRFEINGDEEDEEPRSFLMKEPANSHFLDALKGLQLPFGSSKPDEANYENYDAWFASLDTTWQEIIGPGQSFAKLADIRTINLIKKNITHVQPLARFTGLRELLLTANPIVDISPLSTLSSLNKLFLAKTNITDISPLAQLKELKQLSIYDTPIASLEVLQQLPKLKVLNIEKTAVTDIGQVIALTQLTELDLTGKQFPSYTELRNLKQLVKLNLSNTNVPDIAFLSNLTKLSDLQLCGTPVTDLSPLLQMNKLAYLTLSIQDFKQIVDKLRPGIGITICGEVTEEEQALLLSYAKKS
;
A
#
# COMPACT_ATOMS: atom_id res chain seq x y z
N MET A 1 11.98 26.32 -21.51
CA MET A 1 12.47 26.53 -20.13
C MET A 1 13.50 25.47 -19.76
N ILE A 2 13.21 24.16 -19.87
CA ILE A 2 14.16 23.09 -19.55
C ILE A 2 15.50 23.19 -20.28
N GLY A 3 15.52 23.49 -21.59
CA GLY A 3 16.78 23.63 -22.34
C GLY A 3 17.71 24.70 -21.76
N ASN A 4 17.17 25.90 -21.50
CA ASN A 4 17.95 26.98 -20.89
C ASN A 4 18.48 26.60 -19.50
N THR A 5 17.67 25.89 -18.69
CA THR A 5 18.09 25.41 -17.36
C THR A 5 19.24 24.41 -17.48
N LEU A 6 19.13 23.41 -18.37
CA LEU A 6 20.18 22.41 -18.59
C LEU A 6 21.47 23.04 -19.10
N ASP A 7 21.39 23.93 -20.09
CA ASP A 7 22.57 24.64 -20.61
C ASP A 7 23.24 25.47 -19.51
N THR A 8 22.47 26.12 -18.64
CA THR A 8 23.02 26.85 -17.49
C THR A 8 23.73 25.93 -16.49
N ILE A 9 23.17 24.73 -16.21
CA ILE A 9 23.83 23.74 -15.34
C ILE A 9 25.17 23.31 -15.95
N LYS A 10 25.16 22.97 -17.24
CA LYS A 10 26.37 22.57 -17.98
C LYS A 10 27.44 23.65 -17.94
N ASP A 11 27.07 24.90 -18.22
CA ASP A 11 27.99 26.04 -18.22
C ASP A 11 28.61 26.30 -16.83
N LEU A 12 27.81 26.19 -15.76
CA LEU A 12 28.30 26.38 -14.39
C LEU A 12 29.26 25.27 -13.97
N LEU A 13 29.03 24.03 -14.42
CA LEU A 13 29.84 22.87 -14.07
C LEU A 13 31.01 22.62 -15.03
N ALA A 14 31.07 23.27 -16.19
CA ALA A 14 32.01 22.94 -17.27
C ALA A 14 33.49 22.93 -16.85
N ASN A 15 33.90 23.80 -15.92
CA ASN A 15 35.29 23.88 -15.45
C ASN A 15 35.61 22.83 -14.36
N GLU A 16 34.64 22.52 -13.50
CA GLU A 16 34.86 21.64 -12.34
C GLU A 16 34.48 20.19 -12.63
N TYR A 17 33.58 19.96 -13.58
CA TYR A 17 33.00 18.66 -13.94
C TYR A 17 32.70 18.56 -15.45
N PRO A 18 33.73 18.63 -16.30
CA PRO A 18 33.58 18.52 -17.76
C PRO A 18 32.99 17.17 -18.21
N GLU A 19 33.09 16.12 -17.39
CA GLU A 19 32.60 14.78 -17.65
C GLU A 19 31.09 14.76 -17.95
N LEU A 20 30.30 15.62 -17.29
CA LEU A 20 28.85 15.72 -17.51
C LEU A 20 28.52 16.13 -18.95
N ASN A 21 29.24 17.10 -19.51
CA ASN A 21 28.96 17.52 -20.87
C ASN A 21 29.45 16.48 -21.90
N ALA A 22 30.51 15.74 -21.57
CA ALA A 22 31.03 14.68 -22.40
C ALA A 22 30.15 13.42 -22.40
N SER A 23 29.37 13.18 -21.35
CA SER A 23 28.50 12.02 -21.23
C SER A 23 27.16 12.19 -21.97
N LEU A 24 26.67 13.41 -22.21
CA LEU A 24 25.34 13.60 -22.78
C LEU A 24 25.25 13.08 -24.24
N ASN A 25 24.32 12.15 -24.48
CA ASN A 25 24.11 11.55 -25.80
C ASN A 25 23.51 12.57 -26.79
N PRO A 26 23.59 12.32 -28.11
CA PRO A 26 22.83 13.07 -29.10
C PRO A 26 21.31 13.05 -28.84
N PRO A 27 20.55 14.03 -29.39
CA PRO A 27 19.09 14.07 -29.33
C PRO A 27 18.40 12.75 -29.69
N ALA A 28 17.34 12.41 -28.97
CA ALA A 28 16.44 11.34 -29.35
C ALA A 28 15.65 11.71 -30.61
N THR A 29 15.36 10.72 -31.46
CA THR A 29 14.49 10.93 -32.62
C THR A 29 13.01 10.89 -32.20
N GLU A 30 12.12 11.46 -33.01
CA GLU A 30 10.67 11.33 -32.79
C GLU A 30 10.21 9.86 -32.80
N ALA A 31 10.93 8.99 -33.54
CA ALA A 31 10.66 7.56 -33.55
C ALA A 31 11.01 6.89 -32.22
N ASP A 32 12.08 7.34 -31.54
CA ASP A 32 12.43 6.85 -30.21
C ASP A 32 11.39 7.27 -29.17
N ILE A 33 10.98 8.54 -29.19
CA ILE A 33 9.93 9.05 -28.28
C ILE A 33 8.61 8.32 -28.52
N SER A 34 8.20 8.17 -29.78
CA SER A 34 6.99 7.43 -30.15
C SER A 34 7.07 5.96 -29.73
N ARG A 35 8.25 5.33 -29.80
CA ARG A 35 8.46 3.95 -29.32
C ARG A 35 8.21 3.84 -27.82
N LEU A 36 8.64 4.82 -27.01
CA LEU A 36 8.38 4.84 -25.57
C LEU A 36 6.88 4.95 -25.27
N GLU A 37 6.19 5.90 -25.90
CA GLU A 37 4.75 6.11 -25.71
C GLU A 37 3.93 4.88 -26.14
N THR A 38 4.22 4.33 -27.32
CA THR A 38 3.49 3.18 -27.87
C THR A 38 3.73 1.90 -27.07
N THR A 39 4.95 1.67 -26.57
CA THR A 39 5.25 0.46 -25.79
C THR A 39 4.60 0.51 -24.42
N THR A 40 4.61 1.68 -23.77
CA THR A 40 4.05 1.85 -22.41
C THR A 40 2.54 2.10 -22.42
N GLY A 41 1.98 2.55 -23.55
CA GLY A 41 0.59 3.00 -23.65
C GLY A 41 0.34 4.33 -22.93
N LEU A 42 1.40 5.11 -22.66
CA LEU A 42 1.35 6.38 -21.92
C LEU A 42 1.69 7.54 -22.85
N THR A 43 1.12 8.71 -22.55
CA THR A 43 1.51 9.97 -23.19
C THR A 43 2.55 10.65 -22.31
N LEU A 44 3.74 10.92 -22.85
CA LEU A 44 4.81 11.57 -22.11
C LEU A 44 4.53 13.07 -21.97
N PRO A 45 4.84 13.67 -20.80
CA PRO A 45 4.81 15.12 -20.64
C PRO A 45 5.69 15.82 -21.68
N ASP A 46 5.26 16.98 -22.16
CA ASP A 46 6.02 17.76 -23.15
C ASP A 46 7.42 18.12 -22.68
N GLU A 47 7.57 18.34 -21.37
CA GLU A 47 8.85 18.60 -20.70
C GLU A 47 9.83 17.44 -20.84
N LEU A 48 9.38 16.19 -20.66
CA LEU A 48 10.23 15.00 -20.80
C LEU A 48 10.63 14.79 -22.26
N LYS A 49 9.69 14.99 -23.19
CA LYS A 49 9.98 14.94 -24.63
C LYS A 49 10.99 16.01 -25.03
N GLN A 50 10.89 17.22 -24.46
CA GLN A 50 11.88 18.28 -24.70
C GLN A 50 13.26 17.90 -24.18
N LEU A 51 13.37 17.31 -22.98
CA LEU A 51 14.66 16.87 -22.45
C LEU A 51 15.30 15.80 -23.36
N TYR A 52 14.53 14.80 -23.80
CA TYR A 52 15.02 13.79 -24.73
C TYR A 52 15.41 14.33 -26.11
N ARG A 53 14.71 15.38 -26.60
CA ARG A 53 15.08 16.09 -27.84
C ARG A 53 16.37 16.90 -27.70
N LEU A 54 16.82 17.20 -26.49
CA LEU A 54 18.13 17.80 -26.26
C LEU A 54 19.20 16.71 -26.19
N HIS A 55 18.97 15.68 -25.38
CA HIS A 55 19.91 14.59 -25.17
C HIS A 55 19.17 13.27 -24.90
N ASN A 56 19.50 12.18 -25.59
CA ASN A 56 18.93 10.85 -25.35
C ASN A 56 19.61 10.13 -24.18
N GLY A 57 19.55 10.73 -22.99
CA GLY A 57 20.26 10.25 -21.82
C GLY A 57 21.77 10.54 -21.86
N GLU A 58 22.49 9.82 -21.01
CA GLU A 58 23.94 9.89 -20.84
C GLU A 58 24.60 8.56 -21.25
N SER A 59 25.83 8.64 -21.75
CA SER A 59 26.77 7.52 -21.86
C SER A 59 27.69 7.52 -20.64
N GLY A 60 27.73 6.40 -19.91
CA GLY A 60 28.54 6.29 -18.69
C GLY A 60 27.83 6.84 -17.44
N ASN A 61 28.61 7.20 -16.43
CA ASN A 61 28.13 7.35 -15.05
C ASN A 61 28.29 8.78 -14.49
N ALA A 62 28.29 9.81 -15.36
CA ALA A 62 28.47 11.19 -14.90
C ALA A 62 27.32 11.65 -13.98
N GLY A 63 26.08 11.26 -14.30
CA GLY A 63 24.98 11.37 -13.37
C GLY A 63 24.46 12.79 -13.20
N LEU A 64 23.73 13.31 -14.21
CA LEU A 64 23.05 14.62 -14.16
C LEU A 64 22.23 14.84 -12.88
N PHE A 65 21.64 13.78 -12.32
CA PHE A 65 20.74 13.85 -11.17
C PHE A 65 21.46 13.52 -9.86
N PHE A 66 22.49 14.30 -9.52
CA PHE A 66 23.33 14.09 -8.34
C PHE A 66 23.90 12.66 -8.29
N GLY A 67 24.54 12.25 -9.40
CA GLY A 67 25.30 11.00 -9.50
C GLY A 67 24.47 9.86 -10.08
N LEU A 68 23.15 10.07 -10.18
CA LEU A 68 22.24 9.19 -10.89
C LEU A 68 22.16 9.58 -12.38
N PRO A 69 22.36 8.63 -13.32
CA PRO A 69 22.39 8.90 -14.75
C PRO A 69 21.03 9.33 -15.28
N PHE A 70 21.00 10.32 -16.16
CA PHE A 70 19.84 10.51 -17.02
C PHE A 70 19.83 9.41 -18.08
N ILE A 71 18.92 8.44 -17.97
CA ILE A 71 18.97 7.24 -18.82
C ILE A 71 18.36 7.48 -20.20
N SER A 72 18.90 6.77 -21.19
CA SER A 72 18.37 6.79 -22.56
C SER A 72 16.95 6.22 -22.65
N ILE A 73 16.23 6.52 -23.72
CA ILE A 73 14.90 5.92 -23.97
C ILE A 73 14.95 4.38 -24.02
N GLU A 74 16.03 3.81 -24.55
CA GLU A 74 16.20 2.36 -24.60
C GLU A 74 16.30 1.76 -23.19
N GLU A 75 17.07 2.39 -22.31
CA GLU A 75 17.18 1.98 -20.92
C GLU A 75 15.90 2.22 -20.14
N ALA A 76 15.23 3.36 -20.32
CA ALA A 76 13.93 3.63 -19.69
C ALA A 76 12.90 2.54 -20.05
N LEU A 77 12.88 2.09 -21.30
CA LEU A 77 12.05 0.97 -21.75
C LEU A 77 12.46 -0.36 -21.12
N ALA A 78 13.76 -0.62 -20.99
CA ALA A 78 14.26 -1.84 -20.36
C ALA A 78 13.86 -1.90 -18.88
N GLU A 79 14.10 -0.82 -18.13
CA GLU A 79 13.70 -0.70 -16.72
C GLU A 79 12.17 -0.82 -16.56
N TRP A 80 11.40 -0.11 -17.38
CA TRP A 80 9.94 -0.16 -17.31
C TRP A 80 9.38 -1.58 -17.55
N LYS A 81 9.95 -2.33 -18.51
CA LYS A 81 9.55 -3.73 -18.78
C LYS A 81 9.84 -4.66 -17.61
N VAL A 82 10.94 -4.44 -16.89
CA VAL A 82 11.22 -5.21 -15.66
C VAL A 82 10.09 -4.99 -14.65
N TRP A 83 9.73 -3.74 -14.39
CA TRP A 83 8.65 -3.39 -13.46
C TRP A 83 7.28 -3.91 -13.91
N GLU A 84 6.94 -3.77 -15.20
CA GLU A 84 5.67 -4.25 -15.76
C GLU A 84 5.53 -5.78 -15.63
N SER A 85 6.60 -6.53 -15.88
CA SER A 85 6.59 -7.98 -15.74
C SER A 85 6.34 -8.47 -14.30
N LEU A 86 6.65 -7.63 -13.30
CA LEU A 86 6.50 -7.93 -11.87
C LEU A 86 5.18 -7.42 -11.28
N ALA A 87 4.39 -6.62 -12.01
CA ALA A 87 3.20 -5.94 -11.48
C ALA A 87 2.12 -6.91 -10.97
N SER A 88 2.02 -8.10 -11.58
CA SER A 88 0.99 -9.09 -11.20
C SER A 88 1.32 -9.93 -9.96
N SER A 89 2.58 -9.95 -9.50
CA SER A 89 3.06 -10.85 -8.44
C SER A 89 3.36 -10.16 -7.11
N THR A 90 3.19 -8.83 -7.02
CA THR A 90 3.71 -8.02 -5.91
C THR A 90 2.67 -7.22 -5.13
N ALA A 91 1.37 -7.41 -5.37
CA ALA A 91 0.30 -6.68 -4.69
C ALA A 91 0.32 -6.78 -3.16
N SER A 92 0.93 -7.82 -2.59
CA SER A 92 1.12 -7.95 -1.14
C SER A 92 2.18 -7.01 -0.55
N MET A 93 3.02 -6.40 -1.38
CA MET A 93 4.10 -5.49 -0.97
C MET A 93 3.63 -4.03 -0.83
N ASP A 94 2.43 -3.71 -1.32
CA ASP A 94 1.85 -2.36 -1.25
C ASP A 94 1.73 -1.82 0.19
N SER A 95 1.63 -2.69 1.19
CA SER A 95 1.42 -2.28 2.59
C SER A 95 2.56 -1.48 3.21
N ASN A 96 3.74 -1.48 2.59
CA ASN A 96 4.92 -0.77 3.09
C ASN A 96 5.15 0.57 2.39
N ILE A 97 4.50 0.81 1.25
CA ILE A 97 4.73 2.04 0.48
C ILE A 97 4.08 3.24 1.17
N ILE A 98 4.81 4.35 1.23
CA ILE A 98 4.38 5.60 1.82
C ILE A 98 4.51 6.71 0.79
N SER A 99 3.47 7.52 0.68
CA SER A 99 3.55 8.77 -0.04
C SER A 99 4.00 9.90 0.88
N VAL A 100 5.01 10.66 0.46
CA VAL A 100 5.45 11.90 1.08
C VAL A 100 5.40 13.02 0.02
N PRO A 101 4.45 13.96 0.13
CA PRO A 101 3.44 14.07 1.19
C PRO A 101 2.37 12.98 1.07
N ALA A 102 1.60 12.76 2.14
CA ALA A 102 0.51 11.79 2.12
C ALA A 102 -0.43 12.04 0.92
N ASN A 103 -0.93 10.94 0.33
CA ASN A 103 -1.88 10.94 -0.80
C ASN A 103 -1.41 11.57 -2.12
N HIS A 104 -0.16 12.03 -2.25
CA HIS A 104 0.33 12.60 -3.52
C HIS A 104 0.81 11.54 -4.51
N ILE A 105 1.27 10.39 -4.01
CA ILE A 105 1.73 9.23 -4.76
C ILE A 105 0.81 8.08 -4.37
N LYS A 106 0.45 7.22 -5.33
CA LYS A 106 -0.27 5.99 -4.99
C LYS A 106 0.67 5.06 -4.23
N GLU A 107 0.26 4.69 -3.03
CA GLU A 107 0.97 3.74 -2.16
C GLU A 107 0.85 2.31 -2.72
N GLN A 108 1.54 2.07 -3.85
CA GLN A 108 1.60 0.81 -4.59
C GLN A 108 3.05 0.45 -4.82
N TYR A 109 3.47 -0.79 -4.53
CA TYR A 109 4.85 -1.21 -4.73
C TYR A 109 5.26 -1.11 -6.21
N ILE A 110 4.36 -1.45 -7.13
CA ILE A 110 4.55 -1.23 -8.57
C ILE A 110 3.39 -0.41 -9.14
N ASN A 111 3.72 0.62 -9.90
CA ASN A 111 2.77 1.31 -10.76
C ASN A 111 3.37 1.41 -12.17
N THR A 112 2.75 0.73 -13.14
CA THR A 112 3.21 0.70 -14.54
C THR A 112 3.04 2.04 -15.25
N ARG A 113 2.49 3.05 -14.58
CA ARG A 113 2.36 4.41 -15.08
C ARG A 113 3.49 5.34 -14.63
N TYR A 114 4.51 4.79 -13.96
CA TYR A 114 5.75 5.52 -13.68
C TYR A 114 6.74 5.30 -14.81
N ILE A 115 7.30 6.39 -15.35
CA ILE A 115 8.35 6.33 -16.37
C ILE A 115 9.71 6.55 -15.70
N PRO A 116 10.60 5.55 -15.65
CA PRO A 116 11.95 5.74 -15.16
C PRO A 116 12.70 6.76 -16.03
N ILE A 117 13.33 7.74 -15.40
CA ILE A 117 14.25 8.69 -16.06
C ILE A 117 15.68 8.57 -15.53
N SER A 118 15.85 7.76 -14.48
CA SER A 118 17.14 7.50 -13.84
C SER A 118 17.12 6.18 -13.08
N LYS A 119 18.30 5.65 -12.74
CA LYS A 119 18.47 4.39 -12.00
C LYS A 119 19.77 4.37 -11.19
N ASP A 120 19.78 3.64 -10.09
CA ASP A 120 20.96 3.40 -9.24
C ASP A 120 21.67 2.06 -9.53
N TYR A 121 21.17 1.29 -10.50
CA TYR A 121 21.58 -0.09 -10.81
C TYR A 121 21.36 -1.14 -9.70
N GLY A 122 20.87 -0.73 -8.52
CA GLY A 122 20.38 -1.59 -7.44
C GLY A 122 18.89 -1.94 -7.54
N GLY A 123 18.18 -1.28 -8.45
CA GLY A 123 16.74 -1.44 -8.67
C GLY A 123 15.92 -0.28 -8.11
N ASN A 124 16.53 0.88 -7.89
CA ASN A 124 15.85 2.10 -7.49
C ASN A 124 16.01 3.17 -8.58
N ASN A 125 15.00 4.04 -8.68
CA ASN A 125 14.79 4.93 -9.80
C ASN A 125 14.33 6.31 -9.34
N ILE A 126 14.64 7.32 -10.16
CA ILE A 126 13.84 8.54 -10.27
C ILE A 126 12.94 8.36 -11.48
N GLY A 127 11.67 8.75 -11.37
CA GLY A 127 10.73 8.69 -12.48
C GLY A 127 9.68 9.77 -12.50
N ILE A 128 8.97 9.81 -13.62
CA ILE A 128 7.80 10.64 -13.84
C ILE A 128 6.56 9.84 -13.47
N ASP A 129 5.77 10.35 -12.53
CA ASP A 129 4.51 9.76 -12.10
C ASP A 129 3.35 10.26 -12.97
N LEU A 130 2.78 9.37 -13.79
CA LEU A 130 1.61 9.65 -14.64
C LEU A 130 0.31 9.05 -14.09
N ASP A 131 0.30 8.69 -12.81
CA ASP A 131 -0.85 8.14 -12.10
C ASP A 131 -0.77 8.45 -10.59
N PRO A 132 -0.77 9.75 -10.23
CA PRO A 132 -0.54 10.18 -8.87
C PRO A 132 -1.68 9.75 -7.93
N GLY A 133 -1.44 9.91 -6.64
CA GLY A 133 -2.50 9.84 -5.63
C GLY A 133 -3.50 11.01 -5.78
N PRO A 134 -4.60 11.00 -5.02
CA PRO A 134 -5.69 11.97 -5.19
C PRO A 134 -5.28 13.43 -4.96
N ASP A 135 -4.21 13.68 -4.21
CA ASP A 135 -3.69 15.03 -3.93
C ASP A 135 -2.47 15.38 -4.80
N GLY A 136 -1.98 14.44 -5.63
CA GLY A 136 -0.78 14.64 -6.46
C GLY A 136 -1.07 15.16 -7.86
N VAL A 137 -0.01 15.41 -8.62
CA VAL A 137 -0.09 16.00 -9.96
C VAL A 137 0.56 15.07 -10.99
N SER A 138 -0.15 14.75 -12.06
CA SER A 138 0.40 13.92 -13.14
C SER A 138 1.56 14.65 -13.81
N GLY A 139 2.70 13.98 -13.93
CA GLY A 139 3.96 14.57 -14.39
C GLY A 139 4.92 14.96 -13.27
N GLN A 140 4.55 14.77 -12.00
CA GLN A 140 5.45 14.97 -10.87
C GLN A 140 6.63 14.00 -10.90
N VAL A 141 7.75 14.40 -10.31
CA VAL A 141 8.99 13.62 -10.23
C VAL A 141 9.08 12.96 -8.86
N ILE A 142 9.29 11.65 -8.85
CA ILE A 142 9.32 10.83 -7.63
C ILE A 142 10.52 9.89 -7.60
N ASN A 143 10.92 9.43 -6.41
CA ASN A 143 11.66 8.18 -6.28
C ASN A 143 10.69 6.99 -6.22
N PHE A 144 11.13 5.86 -6.77
CA PHE A 144 10.47 4.57 -6.61
C PHE A 144 11.51 3.47 -6.88
N GLY A 145 11.26 2.25 -6.43
CA GLY A 145 12.30 1.25 -6.49
C GLY A 145 12.07 0.10 -5.54
N ARG A 146 12.97 -0.87 -5.62
CA ARG A 146 12.99 -2.07 -4.78
C ARG A 146 13.08 -1.74 -3.30
N ASP A 147 13.89 -0.74 -2.96
CA ASP A 147 14.22 -0.36 -1.59
C ASP A 147 13.58 1.00 -1.22
N GLU A 148 12.76 1.56 -2.10
CA GLU A 148 12.08 2.86 -1.94
C GLU A 148 10.66 2.70 -1.40
N ASP A 149 10.57 2.20 -0.15
CA ASP A 149 9.30 2.11 0.59
C ASP A 149 8.71 3.50 0.87
N THR A 150 9.55 4.50 1.14
CA THR A 150 9.11 5.89 1.26
C THR A 150 9.33 6.62 -0.04
N ARG A 151 8.24 7.07 -0.66
CA ARG A 151 8.27 7.79 -1.93
C ARG A 151 8.00 9.24 -1.70
N PHE A 152 8.88 10.05 -2.26
CA PHE A 152 8.90 11.48 -2.17
C PHE A 152 8.46 12.08 -3.48
N VAL A 153 7.59 13.07 -3.42
CA VAL A 153 7.44 14.03 -4.51
C VAL A 153 8.64 14.96 -4.46
N ILE A 154 9.63 14.68 -5.32
CA ILE A 154 10.87 15.46 -5.43
C ILE A 154 10.54 16.83 -6.04
N ALA A 155 9.68 16.86 -7.06
CA ALA A 155 9.18 18.08 -7.70
C ALA A 155 7.80 17.84 -8.35
N SER A 156 6.99 18.88 -8.53
CA SER A 156 5.68 18.78 -9.19
C SER A 156 5.75 18.66 -10.71
N SER A 157 6.92 18.88 -11.30
CA SER A 157 7.17 18.73 -12.73
C SER A 157 8.66 18.50 -13.00
N LEU A 158 9.00 18.03 -14.20
CA LEU A 158 10.39 17.84 -14.61
C LEU A 158 11.13 19.18 -14.68
N ALA A 159 10.48 20.24 -15.14
CA ALA A 159 11.06 21.59 -15.10
C ALA A 159 11.40 22.02 -13.66
N GLY A 160 10.51 21.77 -12.70
CA GLY A 160 10.76 22.03 -11.29
C GLY A 160 11.93 21.21 -10.72
N PHE A 161 12.10 19.96 -11.17
CA PHE A 161 13.25 19.14 -10.78
C PHE A 161 14.57 19.66 -11.36
N MET A 162 14.58 20.09 -12.62
CA MET A 162 15.76 20.72 -13.23
C MET A 162 16.12 22.04 -12.52
N ASP A 163 15.12 22.83 -12.14
CA ASP A 163 15.34 24.06 -11.37
C ASP A 163 15.85 23.78 -9.95
N PHE A 164 15.42 22.67 -9.32
CA PHE A 164 15.96 22.19 -8.06
C PHE A 164 17.47 21.89 -8.19
N ILE A 165 17.88 21.14 -9.23
CA ILE A 165 19.30 20.86 -9.48
C ILE A 165 20.07 22.16 -9.71
N LEU A 166 19.57 23.04 -10.59
CA LEU A 166 20.19 24.33 -10.87
C LEU A 166 20.34 25.19 -9.61
N HIS A 167 19.34 25.20 -8.73
CA HIS A 167 19.40 25.92 -7.46
C HIS A 167 20.55 25.41 -6.59
N HIS A 168 20.70 24.10 -6.44
CA HIS A 168 21.79 23.51 -5.66
C HIS A 168 23.17 23.75 -6.29
N VAL A 169 23.29 23.69 -7.61
CA VAL A 169 24.53 24.04 -8.33
C VAL A 169 24.91 25.51 -8.11
N LYS A 170 23.97 26.45 -8.30
CA LYS A 170 24.21 27.89 -8.10
C LYS A 170 24.65 28.25 -6.68
N ASN A 171 24.20 27.47 -5.69
CA ASN A 171 24.53 27.71 -4.28
C ASN A 171 25.75 26.89 -3.80
N GLY A 172 26.41 26.12 -4.67
CA GLY A 172 27.56 25.28 -4.28
C GLY A 172 27.19 24.15 -3.31
N ASN A 173 25.93 23.69 -3.35
CA ASN A 173 25.41 22.62 -2.50
C ASN A 173 25.64 21.23 -3.11
N TYR A 174 26.81 21.04 -3.72
CA TYR A 174 27.25 19.79 -4.33
C TYR A 174 28.72 19.52 -3.98
N ARG A 175 29.17 18.30 -4.26
CA ARG A 175 30.57 17.86 -4.16
C ARG A 175 30.88 16.84 -5.25
N PHE A 176 32.16 16.63 -5.52
CA PHE A 176 32.63 15.55 -6.38
C PHE A 176 33.41 14.55 -5.55
N GLU A 177 33.25 13.26 -5.86
CA GLU A 177 33.96 12.16 -5.19
C GLU A 177 34.61 11.29 -6.26
N ILE A 178 35.89 10.98 -6.11
CA ILE A 178 36.61 10.08 -7.03
C ILE A 178 36.18 8.65 -6.70
N ASN A 179 35.77 7.90 -7.72
CA ASN A 179 35.51 6.46 -7.56
C ASN A 179 36.87 5.75 -7.68
N GLY A 180 37.25 4.88 -6.75
CA GLY A 180 38.50 4.11 -6.83
C GLY A 180 39.79 4.80 -6.33
N ASP A 181 40.93 4.13 -6.53
CA ASP A 181 42.27 4.65 -6.17
C ASP A 181 42.69 5.75 -7.17
N GLU A 182 43.43 6.77 -6.73
CA GLU A 182 43.86 7.93 -7.54
C GLU A 182 44.65 7.59 -8.83
N GLU A 183 45.07 6.33 -9.00
CA GLU A 183 45.83 5.84 -10.16
C GLU A 183 44.94 5.45 -11.35
N ASP A 184 43.65 5.18 -11.13
CA ASP A 184 42.69 4.89 -12.20
C ASP A 184 41.95 6.18 -12.59
N GLU A 185 41.89 6.51 -13.89
CA GLU A 185 41.12 7.65 -14.43
C GLU A 185 39.60 7.42 -14.34
N GLU A 186 39.10 6.98 -13.19
CA GLU A 186 37.68 6.72 -12.97
C GLU A 186 36.89 8.04 -12.89
N PRO A 187 35.67 8.07 -13.47
CA PRO A 187 34.84 9.27 -13.47
C PRO A 187 34.44 9.63 -12.04
N ARG A 188 34.55 10.91 -11.70
CA ARG A 188 34.08 11.44 -10.42
C ARG A 188 32.55 11.38 -10.36
N SER A 189 32.00 11.13 -9.18
CA SER A 189 30.56 11.16 -8.90
C SER A 189 30.12 12.57 -8.50
N PHE A 190 29.12 13.14 -9.19
CA PHE A 190 28.46 14.38 -8.79
C PHE A 190 27.47 14.11 -7.65
N LEU A 191 27.65 14.68 -6.46
CA LEU A 191 26.83 14.34 -5.28
C LEU A 191 26.31 15.59 -4.58
N MET A 192 25.25 15.44 -3.80
CA MET A 192 24.83 16.50 -2.89
C MET A 192 25.87 16.71 -1.79
N LYS A 193 26.05 17.97 -1.37
CA LYS A 193 26.95 18.31 -0.26
C LYS A 193 26.41 17.85 1.09
N GLU A 194 25.09 17.99 1.30
CA GLU A 194 24.40 17.53 2.49
C GLU A 194 23.08 16.83 2.12
N PRO A 195 22.73 15.73 2.78
CA PRO A 195 23.49 15.06 3.84
C PRO A 195 24.76 14.37 3.30
N ALA A 196 25.89 14.59 3.99
CA ALA A 196 27.19 14.06 3.57
C ALA A 196 27.21 12.52 3.43
N ASN A 197 27.97 12.01 2.46
CA ASN A 197 28.17 10.57 2.19
C ASN A 197 26.88 9.77 1.93
N SER A 198 25.85 10.41 1.39
CA SER A 198 24.61 9.74 1.00
C SER A 198 24.45 9.73 -0.52
N HIS A 199 24.00 8.58 -1.04
CA HIS A 199 23.47 8.48 -2.39
C HIS A 199 22.21 9.36 -2.51
N PHE A 200 21.92 9.96 -3.68
CA PHE A 200 20.85 10.96 -3.78
C PHE A 200 19.47 10.45 -3.31
N LEU A 201 19.12 9.19 -3.58
CA LEU A 201 17.86 8.61 -3.10
C LEU A 201 17.80 8.52 -1.57
N ASP A 202 18.93 8.22 -0.91
CA ASP A 202 19.02 8.25 0.55
C ASP A 202 18.96 9.67 1.10
N ALA A 203 19.54 10.63 0.39
CA ALA A 203 19.50 12.05 0.74
C ALA A 203 18.07 12.57 0.85
N LEU A 204 17.14 12.11 -0.01
CA LEU A 204 15.74 12.54 -0.01
C LEU A 204 15.09 12.47 1.38
N LYS A 205 15.46 11.47 2.19
CA LYS A 205 14.94 11.25 3.55
C LYS A 205 15.27 12.40 4.53
N GLY A 206 16.31 13.19 4.22
CA GLY A 206 16.75 14.31 5.05
C GLY A 206 16.49 15.69 4.43
N LEU A 207 16.09 15.76 3.15
CA LEU A 207 15.96 17.02 2.42
C LEU A 207 14.65 17.73 2.71
N GLN A 208 14.71 19.07 2.67
CA GLN A 208 13.52 19.90 2.64
C GLN A 208 13.02 20.00 1.20
N LEU A 209 12.08 19.12 0.86
CA LEU A 209 11.44 19.09 -0.45
C LEU A 209 10.29 20.10 -0.53
N PRO A 210 9.93 20.58 -1.74
CA PRO A 210 8.96 21.67 -1.93
C PRO A 210 7.57 21.38 -1.37
N PHE A 211 7.22 20.11 -1.20
CA PHE A 211 5.90 19.66 -0.75
C PHE A 211 5.89 19.16 0.70
N GLY A 212 7.03 19.18 1.39
CA GLY A 212 7.18 18.73 2.78
C GLY A 212 8.37 17.78 2.93
N SER A 213 9.21 18.04 3.93
CA SER A 213 10.25 17.10 4.36
C SER A 213 9.64 15.92 5.11
N SER A 214 10.30 14.76 5.05
CA SER A 214 10.06 13.59 5.92
C SER A 214 10.37 13.83 7.39
N LYS A 215 10.87 15.00 7.79
CA LYS A 215 11.19 15.23 9.20
C LYS A 215 9.91 15.56 9.96
N PRO A 216 9.37 14.67 10.83
CA PRO A 216 8.65 15.17 11.99
C PRO A 216 9.60 16.13 12.72
N ASP A 217 9.09 17.30 13.11
CA ASP A 217 9.83 18.32 13.87
C ASP A 217 10.68 17.66 14.98
N GLU A 218 12.00 17.65 14.80
CA GLU A 218 12.97 17.15 15.81
C GLU A 218 12.97 18.03 17.08
N ALA A 219 12.17 19.10 17.11
CA ALA A 219 12.10 20.08 18.18
C ALA A 219 11.44 19.59 19.49
N ASN A 220 10.78 18.43 19.50
CA ASN A 220 10.24 17.83 20.73
C ASN A 220 11.12 16.67 21.19
N TYR A 221 12.22 16.99 21.87
CA TYR A 221 13.03 16.01 22.60
C TYR A 221 12.29 15.52 23.83
N GLU A 222 11.28 14.66 23.65
CA GLU A 222 11.15 13.57 24.61
C GLU A 222 12.41 12.72 24.51
N ASN A 223 13.06 12.48 25.65
CA ASN A 223 14.25 11.66 25.72
C ASN A 223 13.86 10.20 25.44
N TYR A 224 14.19 9.70 24.25
CA TYR A 224 13.92 8.31 23.84
C TYR A 224 14.48 7.31 24.86
N ASP A 225 15.72 7.51 25.32
CA ASP A 225 16.36 6.59 26.26
C ASP A 225 15.63 6.55 27.60
N ALA A 226 15.16 7.71 28.09
CA ALA A 226 14.38 7.78 29.32
C ALA A 226 13.00 7.11 29.15
N TRP A 227 12.33 7.32 28.01
CA TRP A 227 11.08 6.64 27.69
C TRP A 227 11.27 5.13 27.59
N PHE A 228 12.28 4.66 26.84
CA PHE A 228 12.59 3.24 26.68
C PHE A 228 12.94 2.58 28.01
N ALA A 229 13.73 3.26 28.85
CA ALA A 229 14.06 2.79 30.20
C ALA A 229 12.84 2.70 31.13
N SER A 230 11.77 3.46 30.86
CA SER A 230 10.52 3.42 31.63
C SER A 230 9.59 2.26 31.26
N LEU A 231 9.85 1.59 30.13
CA LEU A 231 9.03 0.48 29.66
C LEU A 231 9.26 -0.79 30.50
N ASP A 232 8.25 -1.65 30.56
CA ASP A 232 8.43 -2.99 31.11
C ASP A 232 9.36 -3.85 30.23
N THR A 233 9.80 -4.98 30.76
CA THR A 233 10.73 -5.88 30.07
C THR A 233 10.16 -6.42 28.77
N THR A 234 8.85 -6.67 28.68
CA THR A 234 8.20 -7.16 27.46
C THR A 234 8.29 -6.12 26.35
N TRP A 235 8.01 -4.85 26.64
CA TRP A 235 8.11 -3.76 25.68
C TRP A 235 9.55 -3.39 25.33
N GLN A 236 10.48 -3.46 26.29
CA GLN A 236 11.91 -3.31 26.01
C GLN A 236 12.41 -4.38 25.03
N GLU A 237 11.99 -5.64 25.20
CA GLU A 237 12.31 -6.73 24.28
C GLU A 237 11.67 -6.56 22.89
N ILE A 238 10.43 -6.07 22.83
CA ILE A 238 9.71 -5.82 21.57
C ILE A 238 10.39 -4.71 20.75
N ILE A 239 10.79 -3.62 21.40
CA ILE A 239 11.32 -2.42 20.73
C ILE A 239 12.83 -2.54 20.46
N GLY A 240 13.57 -3.10 21.41
CA GLY A 240 15.03 -3.18 21.38
C GLY A 240 15.74 -1.85 21.66
N PRO A 241 17.02 -1.89 22.06
CA PRO A 241 17.81 -0.69 22.32
C PRO A 241 18.21 0.04 21.03
N GLY A 242 18.64 1.30 21.14
CA GLY A 242 19.28 2.05 20.04
C GLY A 242 18.33 2.55 18.93
N GLN A 243 17.03 2.66 19.21
CA GLN A 243 16.07 3.29 18.29
C GLN A 243 15.98 4.81 18.50
N SER A 244 15.06 5.44 17.78
CA SER A 244 14.61 6.82 17.98
C SER A 244 13.12 6.90 17.68
N PHE A 245 12.44 7.97 18.12
CA PHE A 245 11.02 8.15 17.77
C PHE A 245 10.79 8.28 16.26
N ALA A 246 11.74 8.85 15.52
CA ALA A 246 11.68 8.87 14.06
C ALA A 246 11.66 7.44 13.49
N LYS A 247 12.57 6.57 13.93
CA LYS A 247 12.58 5.15 13.52
C LYS A 247 11.30 4.42 13.91
N LEU A 248 10.74 4.68 15.09
CA LEU A 248 9.46 4.08 15.48
C LEU A 248 8.29 4.59 14.63
N ALA A 249 8.31 5.88 14.26
CA ALA A 249 7.34 6.47 13.37
C ALA A 249 7.41 5.90 11.94
N ASP A 250 8.54 5.28 11.55
CA ASP A 250 8.73 4.61 10.25
C ASP A 250 8.24 3.16 10.21
N ILE A 251 7.92 2.56 11.36
CA ILE A 251 7.39 1.19 11.41
C ILE A 251 5.95 1.16 10.88
N ARG A 252 5.68 0.24 9.94
CA ARG A 252 4.37 0.09 9.27
C ARG A 252 3.58 -1.11 9.72
N THR A 253 4.26 -2.18 10.10
CA THR A 253 3.61 -3.42 10.51
C THR A 253 4.22 -3.91 11.81
N ILE A 254 3.38 -4.25 12.78
CA ILE A 254 3.82 -4.88 14.02
C ILE A 254 2.95 -6.12 14.26
N ASN A 255 3.63 -7.26 14.45
CA ASN A 255 3.01 -8.51 14.83
C ASN A 255 3.36 -8.86 16.28
N LEU A 256 2.36 -8.77 17.16
CA LEU A 256 2.47 -9.05 18.59
C LEU A 256 1.53 -10.19 19.02
N ILE A 257 1.24 -11.12 18.11
CA ILE A 257 0.35 -12.25 18.41
C ILE A 257 0.93 -13.10 19.54
N LYS A 258 0.10 -13.40 20.57
CA LYS A 258 0.45 -14.29 21.70
C LYS A 258 1.74 -13.87 22.43
N LYS A 259 1.91 -12.57 22.68
CA LYS A 259 3.06 -12.02 23.40
C LYS A 259 2.80 -11.75 24.88
N ASN A 260 1.63 -12.13 25.38
CA ASN A 260 1.18 -11.89 26.75
C ASN A 260 1.17 -10.38 27.13
N ILE A 261 0.89 -9.53 26.15
CA ILE A 261 0.83 -8.07 26.34
C ILE A 261 -0.44 -7.72 27.10
N THR A 262 -0.31 -6.99 28.20
CA THR A 262 -1.45 -6.55 29.03
C THR A 262 -1.84 -5.10 28.73
N HIS A 263 -0.93 -4.30 28.18
CA HIS A 263 -1.13 -2.87 27.95
C HIS A 263 -0.38 -2.39 26.70
N VAL A 264 -0.91 -1.35 26.04
CA VAL A 264 -0.47 -0.92 24.70
C VAL A 264 -0.01 0.55 24.62
N GLN A 265 0.21 1.22 25.74
CA GLN A 265 0.68 2.61 25.80
C GLN A 265 1.90 2.89 24.91
N PRO A 266 2.92 2.00 24.83
CA PRO A 266 4.08 2.25 23.99
C PRO A 266 3.75 2.33 22.49
N LEU A 267 2.65 1.70 22.05
CA LEU A 267 2.24 1.74 20.64
C LEU A 267 1.89 3.16 20.18
N ALA A 268 1.53 4.08 21.09
CA ALA A 268 1.19 5.46 20.73
C ALA A 268 2.34 6.22 19.99
N ARG A 269 3.58 5.72 20.08
CA ARG A 269 4.76 6.27 19.41
C ARG A 269 4.98 5.77 17.98
N PHE A 270 4.26 4.76 17.54
CA PHE A 270 4.38 4.18 16.21
C PHE A 270 3.40 4.86 15.25
N THR A 271 3.50 6.18 15.12
CA THR A 271 2.48 7.02 14.46
C THR A 271 2.27 6.73 12.98
N GLY A 272 3.25 6.11 12.31
CA GLY A 272 3.12 5.64 10.94
C GLY A 272 2.60 4.21 10.80
N LEU A 273 2.20 3.54 11.88
CA LEU A 273 1.72 2.16 11.83
C LEU A 273 0.48 2.02 10.94
N ARG A 274 0.52 1.05 10.01
CA ARG A 274 -0.55 0.72 9.06
C ARG A 274 -1.23 -0.60 9.40
N GLU A 275 -0.49 -1.57 9.93
CA GLU A 275 -1.00 -2.89 10.28
C GLU A 275 -0.54 -3.32 11.68
N LEU A 276 -1.50 -3.68 12.53
CA LEU A 276 -1.25 -4.06 13.91
C LEU A 276 -1.98 -5.37 14.25
N LEU A 277 -1.21 -6.39 14.61
CA LEU A 277 -1.72 -7.68 15.06
C LEU A 277 -1.50 -7.84 16.56
N LEU A 278 -2.58 -7.77 17.34
CA LEU A 278 -2.60 -7.92 18.79
C LEU A 278 -3.32 -9.20 19.24
N THR A 279 -3.59 -10.12 18.32
CA THR A 279 -4.38 -11.33 18.57
C THR A 279 -3.85 -12.16 19.75
N ALA A 280 -4.76 -12.65 20.58
CA ALA A 280 -4.47 -13.54 21.71
C ALA A 280 -3.52 -12.91 22.76
N ASN A 281 -3.82 -11.68 23.16
CA ASN A 281 -3.20 -11.00 24.30
C ASN A 281 -4.28 -10.58 25.31
N PRO A 282 -3.99 -10.56 26.62
CA PRO A 282 -4.95 -10.17 27.67
C PRO A 282 -5.17 -8.64 27.76
N ILE A 283 -5.29 -7.96 26.62
CA ILE A 283 -5.47 -6.50 26.53
C ILE A 283 -6.92 -6.16 26.87
N VAL A 284 -7.10 -5.09 27.64
CA VAL A 284 -8.42 -4.52 27.99
C VAL A 284 -8.56 -3.10 27.45
N ASP A 285 -7.53 -2.28 27.64
CA ASP A 285 -7.52 -0.87 27.25
C ASP A 285 -6.75 -0.66 25.95
N ILE A 286 -7.42 -0.06 24.95
CA ILE A 286 -6.84 0.33 23.66
C ILE A 286 -6.90 1.84 23.41
N SER A 287 -7.15 2.66 24.44
CA SER A 287 -7.08 4.12 24.38
C SER A 287 -5.82 4.63 23.69
N PRO A 288 -4.61 4.07 23.95
CA PRO A 288 -3.39 4.54 23.28
C PRO A 288 -3.38 4.38 21.77
N LEU A 289 -4.21 3.49 21.21
CA LEU A 289 -4.27 3.29 19.76
C LEU A 289 -4.91 4.48 19.04
N SER A 290 -5.62 5.39 19.74
CA SER A 290 -6.31 6.53 19.10
C SER A 290 -5.37 7.51 18.40
N THR A 291 -4.07 7.48 18.70
CA THR A 291 -3.05 8.32 18.04
C THR A 291 -2.59 7.74 16.70
N LEU A 292 -2.93 6.49 16.39
CA LEU A 292 -2.47 5.77 15.20
C LEU A 292 -3.33 6.09 13.98
N SER A 293 -3.49 7.38 13.66
CA SER A 293 -4.38 7.87 12.58
C SER A 293 -4.11 7.24 11.22
N SER A 294 -2.91 6.71 11.02
CA SER A 294 -2.44 6.01 9.83
C SER A 294 -2.90 4.56 9.71
N LEU A 295 -3.48 3.97 10.77
CA LEU A 295 -3.74 2.54 10.86
C LEU A 295 -4.83 2.09 9.87
N ASN A 296 -4.50 1.10 9.04
CA ASN A 296 -5.34 0.54 7.99
C ASN A 296 -5.94 -0.82 8.39
N LYS A 297 -5.17 -1.65 9.09
CA LYS A 297 -5.60 -2.99 9.53
C LYS A 297 -5.32 -3.19 11.01
N LEU A 298 -6.33 -3.66 11.72
CA LEU A 298 -6.24 -3.92 13.15
C LEU A 298 -6.87 -5.27 13.50
N PHE A 299 -6.07 -6.14 14.12
CA PHE A 299 -6.51 -7.47 14.54
C PHE A 299 -6.43 -7.58 16.07
N LEU A 300 -7.60 -7.59 16.71
CA LEU A 300 -7.80 -7.63 18.16
C LEU A 300 -8.39 -8.96 18.63
N ALA A 301 -8.31 -9.99 17.80
CA ALA A 301 -8.96 -11.26 18.07
C ALA A 301 -8.49 -11.89 19.39
N LYS A 302 -9.37 -12.56 20.15
CA LYS A 302 -9.03 -13.23 21.41
C LYS A 302 -8.39 -12.29 22.44
N THR A 303 -8.95 -11.10 22.60
CA THR A 303 -8.55 -10.12 23.63
C THR A 303 -9.72 -9.89 24.61
N ASN A 304 -9.45 -9.20 25.72
CA ASN A 304 -10.47 -8.89 26.74
C ASN A 304 -11.06 -7.47 26.56
N ILE A 305 -10.97 -6.92 25.36
CA ILE A 305 -11.45 -5.58 25.03
C ILE A 305 -12.97 -5.58 25.03
N THR A 306 -13.55 -4.58 25.69
CA THR A 306 -15.01 -4.36 25.73
C THR A 306 -15.40 -3.03 25.08
N ASP A 307 -14.54 -2.01 25.24
CA ASP A 307 -14.73 -0.68 24.67
C ASP A 307 -13.82 -0.48 23.44
N ILE A 308 -14.45 -0.14 22.32
CA ILE A 308 -13.78 0.22 21.06
C ILE A 308 -13.96 1.70 20.69
N SER A 309 -14.47 2.53 21.60
CA SER A 309 -14.59 3.98 21.39
C SER A 309 -13.29 4.68 20.95
N PRO A 310 -12.07 4.24 21.35
CA PRO A 310 -10.83 4.85 20.86
C PRO A 310 -10.62 4.72 19.35
N LEU A 311 -11.27 3.74 18.70
CA LEU A 311 -11.16 3.53 17.26
C LEU A 311 -11.76 4.68 16.45
N ALA A 312 -12.58 5.56 17.04
CA ALA A 312 -13.22 6.69 16.37
C ALA A 312 -12.23 7.60 15.61
N GLN A 313 -10.97 7.68 16.07
CA GLN A 313 -9.93 8.51 15.46
C GLN A 313 -9.24 7.85 14.26
N LEU A 314 -9.43 6.54 14.05
CA LEU A 314 -8.75 5.76 13.03
C LEU A 314 -9.46 5.86 11.67
N LYS A 315 -9.48 7.06 11.10
CA LYS A 315 -10.23 7.35 9.85
C LYS A 315 -9.73 6.57 8.64
N GLU A 316 -8.50 6.07 8.69
CA GLU A 316 -7.87 5.24 7.67
C GLU A 316 -8.14 3.73 7.84
N LEU A 317 -8.83 3.31 8.90
CA LEU A 317 -9.04 1.89 9.17
C LEU A 317 -9.95 1.24 8.11
N LYS A 318 -9.40 0.26 7.40
CA LYS A 318 -10.05 -0.51 6.32
C LYS A 318 -10.49 -1.90 6.77
N GLN A 319 -9.74 -2.51 7.68
CA GLN A 319 -10.00 -3.87 8.16
C GLN A 319 -9.91 -3.94 9.68
N LEU A 320 -10.94 -4.53 10.28
CA LEU A 320 -11.02 -4.77 11.71
C LEU A 320 -11.45 -6.22 11.97
N SER A 321 -10.67 -6.95 12.76
CA SER A 321 -11.09 -8.22 13.34
C SER A 321 -11.17 -8.10 14.85
N ILE A 322 -12.37 -8.33 15.38
CA ILE A 322 -12.67 -8.39 16.82
C ILE A 322 -13.18 -9.78 17.22
N TYR A 323 -12.77 -10.81 16.47
CA TYR A 323 -13.15 -12.20 16.72
C TYR A 323 -12.89 -12.60 18.17
N ASP A 324 -13.87 -13.25 18.81
CA ASP A 324 -13.71 -13.83 20.16
C ASP A 324 -13.28 -12.76 21.18
N THR A 325 -14.09 -11.71 21.29
CA THR A 325 -13.93 -10.60 22.24
C THR A 325 -15.26 -10.28 22.92
N PRO A 326 -15.28 -9.76 24.15
CA PRO A 326 -16.53 -9.42 24.85
C PRO A 326 -17.19 -8.11 24.37
N ILE A 327 -16.88 -7.64 23.15
CA ILE A 327 -17.45 -6.40 22.57
C ILE A 327 -18.94 -6.59 22.26
N ALA A 328 -19.77 -5.68 22.78
CA ALA A 328 -21.22 -5.69 22.61
C ALA A 328 -21.76 -4.54 21.73
N SER A 329 -20.98 -3.47 21.55
CA SER A 329 -21.37 -2.29 20.77
C SER A 329 -20.43 -2.03 19.59
N LEU A 330 -21.00 -1.76 18.41
CA LEU A 330 -20.31 -1.41 17.17
C LEU A 330 -20.56 0.04 16.74
N GLU A 331 -21.25 0.84 17.55
CA GLU A 331 -21.72 2.18 17.18
C GLU A 331 -20.59 3.07 16.63
N VAL A 332 -19.42 3.03 17.27
CA VAL A 332 -18.23 3.79 16.87
C VAL A 332 -17.78 3.49 15.43
N LEU A 333 -18.03 2.28 14.92
CA LEU A 333 -17.58 1.86 13.59
C LEU A 333 -18.33 2.61 12.47
N GLN A 334 -19.48 3.22 12.75
CA GLN A 334 -20.19 4.10 11.81
C GLN A 334 -19.38 5.36 11.48
N GLN A 335 -18.46 5.75 12.36
CA GLN A 335 -17.59 6.92 12.18
C GLN A 335 -16.33 6.62 11.36
N LEU A 336 -16.17 5.39 10.86
CA LEU A 336 -15.01 4.92 10.11
C LEU A 336 -15.36 4.78 8.63
N PRO A 337 -15.17 5.85 7.82
CA PRO A 337 -15.67 5.91 6.45
C PRO A 337 -14.98 4.92 5.51
N LYS A 338 -13.74 4.52 5.84
CA LYS A 338 -12.92 3.61 5.05
C LYS A 338 -13.03 2.15 5.48
N LEU A 339 -13.79 1.81 6.52
CA LEU A 339 -13.94 0.42 6.97
C LEU A 339 -14.65 -0.41 5.89
N LYS A 340 -14.06 -1.53 5.51
CA LYS A 340 -14.55 -2.42 4.44
C LYS A 340 -14.70 -3.86 4.90
N VAL A 341 -13.80 -4.32 5.76
CA VAL A 341 -13.75 -5.71 6.21
C VAL A 341 -13.97 -5.77 7.72
N LEU A 342 -14.98 -6.52 8.13
CA LEU A 342 -15.33 -6.69 9.54
C LEU A 342 -15.60 -8.17 9.88
N ASN A 343 -14.91 -8.68 10.90
CA ASN A 343 -15.22 -9.97 11.53
C ASN A 343 -15.71 -9.75 12.96
N ILE A 344 -16.94 -10.17 13.24
CA ILE A 344 -17.56 -10.11 14.57
C ILE A 344 -17.91 -11.50 15.15
N GLU A 345 -17.38 -12.58 14.60
CA GLU A 345 -17.58 -13.94 15.12
C GLU A 345 -17.23 -13.99 16.62
N LYS A 346 -18.03 -14.72 17.41
CA LYS A 346 -17.86 -14.87 18.88
C LYS A 346 -17.75 -13.55 19.67
N THR A 347 -18.38 -12.48 19.17
CA THR A 347 -18.59 -11.24 19.96
C THR A 347 -19.91 -11.26 20.73
N ALA A 348 -20.07 -10.35 21.70
CA ALA A 348 -21.31 -10.14 22.45
C ALA A 348 -22.37 -9.29 21.72
N VAL A 349 -22.14 -8.91 20.45
CA VAL A 349 -23.11 -8.15 19.64
C VAL A 349 -24.37 -8.99 19.38
N THR A 350 -25.53 -8.55 19.85
CA THR A 350 -26.81 -9.27 19.71
C THR A 350 -27.85 -8.52 18.87
N ASP A 351 -27.62 -7.24 18.59
CA ASP A 351 -28.49 -6.42 17.78
C ASP A 351 -27.95 -6.28 16.35
N ILE A 352 -28.70 -6.82 15.39
CA ILE A 352 -28.34 -6.72 13.96
C ILE A 352 -28.44 -5.27 13.45
N GLY A 353 -29.20 -4.40 14.13
CA GLY A 353 -29.28 -2.96 13.86
C GLY A 353 -27.90 -2.29 13.79
N GLN A 354 -26.99 -2.71 14.66
CA GLN A 354 -25.62 -2.20 14.70
C GLN A 354 -24.78 -2.63 13.49
N VAL A 355 -25.09 -3.79 12.90
CA VAL A 355 -24.41 -4.31 11.71
C VAL A 355 -24.93 -3.62 10.45
N ILE A 356 -26.25 -3.48 10.30
CA ILE A 356 -26.85 -2.87 9.10
C ILE A 356 -26.59 -1.37 8.99
N ALA A 357 -26.22 -0.71 10.09
CA ALA A 357 -25.76 0.68 10.09
C ALA A 357 -24.41 0.86 9.35
N LEU A 358 -23.61 -0.21 9.24
CA LEU A 358 -22.28 -0.20 8.61
C LEU A 358 -22.37 -0.39 7.09
N THR A 359 -23.12 0.49 6.43
CA THR A 359 -23.44 0.44 4.99
C THR A 359 -22.21 0.51 4.06
N GLN A 360 -21.06 0.90 4.59
CA GLN A 360 -19.79 0.99 3.88
C GLN A 360 -19.08 -0.36 3.66
N LEU A 361 -19.47 -1.42 4.37
CA LEU A 361 -18.79 -2.73 4.37
C LEU A 361 -18.88 -3.46 3.02
N THR A 362 -17.78 -4.12 2.65
CA THR A 362 -17.70 -5.01 1.48
C THR A 362 -17.48 -6.46 1.86
N GLU A 363 -16.90 -6.72 3.04
CA GLU A 363 -16.71 -8.08 3.55
C GLU A 363 -17.17 -8.14 5.00
N LEU A 364 -18.05 -9.11 5.29
CA LEU A 364 -18.65 -9.26 6.60
C LEU A 364 -18.69 -10.73 7.01
N ASP A 365 -18.11 -11.02 8.18
CA ASP A 365 -18.19 -12.34 8.81
C ASP A 365 -19.12 -12.32 10.03
N LEU A 366 -20.23 -13.05 9.91
CA LEU A 366 -21.25 -13.25 10.95
C LEU A 366 -21.27 -14.69 11.47
N THR A 367 -20.18 -15.45 11.30
CA THR A 367 -20.14 -16.86 11.67
C THR A 367 -20.60 -17.07 13.11
N GLY A 368 -21.51 -18.04 13.32
CA GLY A 368 -22.01 -18.41 14.64
C GLY A 368 -22.90 -17.37 15.33
N LYS A 369 -23.12 -16.18 14.74
CA LYS A 369 -24.03 -15.18 15.31
C LYS A 369 -25.47 -15.67 15.25
N GLN A 370 -26.27 -15.26 16.22
CA GLN A 370 -27.68 -15.62 16.32
C GLN A 370 -28.50 -14.35 16.47
N PHE A 371 -28.96 -13.80 15.34
CA PHE A 371 -29.89 -12.67 15.32
C PHE A 371 -31.33 -13.16 15.12
N PRO A 372 -32.34 -12.42 15.62
CA PRO A 372 -33.74 -12.78 15.39
C PRO A 372 -34.15 -12.80 13.91
N SER A 373 -33.53 -11.97 13.08
CA SER A 373 -33.74 -11.92 11.64
C SER A 373 -32.54 -11.30 10.93
N TYR A 374 -32.28 -11.75 9.70
CA TYR A 374 -31.20 -11.29 8.82
C TYR A 374 -31.71 -10.49 7.61
N THR A 375 -33.03 -10.33 7.47
CA THR A 375 -33.66 -9.74 6.28
C THR A 375 -33.12 -8.35 5.93
N GLU A 376 -32.80 -7.53 6.93
CA GLU A 376 -32.30 -6.16 6.73
C GLU A 376 -30.84 -6.09 6.23
N LEU A 377 -30.12 -7.22 6.16
CA LEU A 377 -28.83 -7.28 5.48
C LEU A 377 -28.92 -6.88 4.01
N ARG A 378 -30.11 -6.94 3.38
CA ARG A 378 -30.39 -6.40 2.03
C ARG A 378 -29.94 -4.95 1.82
N ASN A 379 -29.80 -4.17 2.91
CA ASN A 379 -29.38 -2.78 2.85
C ASN A 379 -27.86 -2.60 2.66
N LEU A 380 -27.06 -3.62 2.93
CA LEU A 380 -25.59 -3.60 2.78
C LEU A 380 -25.18 -3.86 1.32
N LYS A 381 -25.63 -3.00 0.40
CA LYS A 381 -25.49 -3.17 -1.06
C LYS A 381 -24.04 -3.18 -1.58
N GLN A 382 -23.07 -2.83 -0.75
CA GLN A 382 -21.65 -2.86 -1.07
C GLN A 382 -21.00 -4.22 -0.81
N LEU A 383 -21.70 -5.17 -0.16
CA LEU A 383 -21.15 -6.48 0.15
C LEU A 383 -20.75 -7.25 -1.10
N VAL A 384 -19.51 -7.74 -1.07
CA VAL A 384 -18.84 -8.59 -2.03
C VAL A 384 -18.61 -9.97 -1.42
N LYS A 385 -18.31 -10.04 -0.12
CA LYS A 385 -18.18 -11.29 0.64
C LYS A 385 -19.06 -11.30 1.88
N LEU A 386 -19.77 -12.40 2.09
CA LEU A 386 -20.62 -12.59 3.26
C LEU A 386 -20.50 -14.01 3.79
N ASN A 387 -20.12 -14.14 5.06
CA ASN A 387 -20.10 -15.42 5.76
C ASN A 387 -21.24 -15.48 6.78
N LEU A 388 -22.18 -16.40 6.54
CA LEU A 388 -23.31 -16.70 7.42
C LEU A 388 -23.18 -18.10 8.03
N SER A 389 -21.99 -18.71 8.01
CA SER A 389 -21.83 -20.09 8.49
C SER A 389 -22.22 -20.22 9.96
N ASN A 390 -22.85 -21.34 10.33
CA ASN A 390 -23.33 -21.66 11.66
C ASN A 390 -24.30 -20.62 12.25
N THR A 391 -25.03 -19.91 11.40
CA THR A 391 -26.12 -19.01 11.79
C THR A 391 -27.48 -19.68 11.60
N ASN A 392 -28.55 -19.08 12.12
CA ASN A 392 -29.91 -19.55 11.91
C ASN A 392 -30.66 -18.67 10.89
N VAL A 393 -30.53 -18.98 9.60
CA VAL A 393 -31.11 -18.20 8.48
C VAL A 393 -31.94 -19.10 7.56
N PRO A 394 -33.21 -19.35 7.88
CA PRO A 394 -34.07 -20.19 7.03
C PRO A 394 -34.45 -19.52 5.71
N ASP A 395 -34.71 -18.22 5.74
CA ASP A 395 -35.06 -17.42 4.56
C ASP A 395 -33.88 -16.55 4.11
N ILE A 396 -33.36 -16.85 2.91
CA ILE A 396 -32.25 -16.13 2.28
C ILE A 396 -32.69 -15.26 1.10
N ALA A 397 -33.99 -15.00 0.91
CA ALA A 397 -34.51 -14.19 -0.21
C ALA A 397 -33.91 -12.77 -0.26
N PHE A 398 -33.48 -12.25 0.89
CA PHE A 398 -32.82 -10.95 0.97
C PHE A 398 -31.49 -10.89 0.17
N LEU A 399 -30.78 -12.02 -0.01
CA LEU A 399 -29.50 -12.08 -0.71
C LEU A 399 -29.58 -11.60 -2.16
N SER A 400 -30.74 -11.76 -2.83
CA SER A 400 -30.93 -11.28 -4.21
C SER A 400 -30.81 -9.76 -4.35
N ASN A 401 -30.88 -9.00 -3.25
CA ASN A 401 -30.65 -7.55 -3.25
C ASN A 401 -29.16 -7.17 -3.18
N LEU A 402 -28.28 -8.11 -2.81
CA LEU A 402 -26.84 -7.90 -2.69
C LEU A 402 -26.17 -8.11 -4.05
N THR A 403 -26.43 -7.20 -4.99
CA THR A 403 -26.06 -7.36 -6.41
C THR A 403 -24.55 -7.39 -6.68
N LYS A 404 -23.72 -7.04 -5.70
CA LYS A 404 -22.26 -7.12 -5.76
C LYS A 404 -21.68 -8.38 -5.12
N LEU A 405 -22.51 -9.17 -4.43
CA LEU A 405 -22.07 -10.32 -3.67
C LEU A 405 -21.52 -11.40 -4.61
N SER A 406 -20.24 -11.70 -4.44
CA SER A 406 -19.52 -12.69 -5.25
C SER A 406 -19.03 -13.88 -4.44
N ASP A 407 -18.94 -13.78 -3.12
CA ASP A 407 -18.50 -14.86 -2.24
C ASP A 407 -19.50 -15.02 -1.09
N LEU A 408 -20.10 -16.20 -0.97
CA LEU A 408 -21.11 -16.50 0.03
C LEU A 408 -20.79 -17.83 0.72
N GLN A 409 -20.84 -17.82 2.05
CA GLN A 409 -20.64 -19.02 2.86
C GLN A 409 -21.86 -19.29 3.75
N LEU A 410 -22.39 -20.52 3.67
CA LEU A 410 -23.63 -20.98 4.32
C LEU A 410 -23.43 -22.28 5.12
N CYS A 411 -22.19 -22.69 5.43
CA CYS A 411 -21.94 -23.93 6.16
C CYS A 411 -22.74 -24.00 7.46
N GLY A 412 -23.44 -25.10 7.74
CA GLY A 412 -24.20 -25.23 8.99
C GLY A 412 -25.34 -24.20 9.15
N THR A 413 -25.85 -23.65 8.05
CA THR A 413 -26.98 -22.72 8.04
C THR A 413 -28.23 -23.45 7.53
N PRO A 414 -29.32 -23.55 8.31
CA PRO A 414 -30.50 -24.32 7.93
C PRO A 414 -31.37 -23.53 6.94
N VAL A 415 -30.95 -23.44 5.67
CA VAL A 415 -31.70 -22.72 4.62
C VAL A 415 -32.85 -23.59 4.09
N THR A 416 -34.07 -23.07 4.07
CA THR A 416 -35.24 -23.84 3.63
C THR A 416 -35.54 -23.71 2.14
N ASP A 417 -35.18 -22.58 1.52
CA ASP A 417 -35.33 -22.34 0.09
C ASP A 417 -34.04 -21.78 -0.51
N LEU A 418 -33.41 -22.55 -1.39
CA LEU A 418 -32.16 -22.20 -2.08
C LEU A 418 -32.40 -21.53 -3.44
N SER A 419 -33.67 -21.37 -3.86
CA SER A 419 -34.02 -20.73 -5.14
C SER A 419 -33.44 -19.30 -5.32
N PRO A 420 -33.24 -18.47 -4.27
CA PRO A 420 -32.63 -17.15 -4.42
C PRO A 420 -31.20 -17.20 -4.97
N LEU A 421 -30.44 -18.27 -4.68
CA LEU A 421 -29.06 -18.44 -5.16
C LEU A 421 -28.99 -18.55 -6.68
N LEU A 422 -30.03 -19.08 -7.32
CA LEU A 422 -30.11 -19.28 -8.77
C LEU A 422 -30.19 -17.95 -9.54
N GLN A 423 -30.56 -16.86 -8.87
CA GLN A 423 -30.69 -15.52 -9.47
C GLN A 423 -29.45 -14.64 -9.24
N MET A 424 -28.43 -15.12 -8.51
CA MET A 424 -27.25 -14.34 -8.15
C MET A 424 -26.18 -14.37 -9.24
N ASN A 425 -26.35 -13.53 -10.27
CA ASN A 425 -25.50 -13.50 -11.47
C ASN A 425 -24.03 -13.10 -11.23
N LYS A 426 -23.70 -12.52 -10.07
CA LYS A 426 -22.33 -12.13 -9.68
C LYS A 426 -21.66 -13.12 -8.72
N LEU A 427 -22.38 -14.14 -8.23
CA LEU A 427 -21.87 -15.12 -7.28
C LEU A 427 -20.77 -15.97 -7.90
N ALA A 428 -19.51 -15.74 -7.54
CA ALA A 428 -18.35 -16.44 -8.07
C ALA A 428 -17.91 -17.62 -7.18
N TYR A 429 -18.13 -17.54 -5.88
CA TYR A 429 -17.77 -18.57 -4.90
C TYR A 429 -18.95 -18.84 -3.96
N LEU A 430 -19.22 -20.12 -3.73
CA LEU A 430 -20.28 -20.57 -2.83
C LEU A 430 -19.78 -21.73 -1.97
N THR A 431 -19.84 -21.53 -0.65
CA THR A 431 -19.54 -22.56 0.33
C THR A 431 -20.83 -23.01 1.02
N LEU A 432 -21.15 -24.30 0.97
CA LEU A 432 -22.42 -24.85 1.47
C LEU A 432 -22.32 -26.35 1.80
N SER A 433 -23.34 -26.90 2.47
CA SER A 433 -23.37 -28.33 2.78
C SER A 433 -23.52 -29.18 1.51
N ILE A 434 -23.09 -30.44 1.55
CA ILE A 434 -23.26 -31.34 0.41
C ILE A 434 -24.76 -31.61 0.11
N GLN A 435 -25.60 -31.60 1.14
CA GLN A 435 -27.04 -31.77 1.03
C GLN A 435 -27.69 -30.60 0.28
N ASP A 436 -27.32 -29.37 0.61
CA ASP A 436 -27.83 -28.17 -0.08
C ASP A 436 -27.32 -28.10 -1.51
N PHE A 437 -26.05 -28.44 -1.74
CA PHE A 437 -25.50 -28.50 -3.09
C PHE A 437 -26.27 -29.48 -3.99
N LYS A 438 -26.55 -30.70 -3.50
CA LYS A 438 -27.34 -31.71 -4.23
C LYS A 438 -28.74 -31.22 -4.61
N GLN A 439 -29.35 -30.31 -3.84
CA GLN A 439 -30.68 -29.77 -4.16
C GLN A 439 -30.68 -28.81 -5.36
N ILE A 440 -29.56 -28.12 -5.61
CA ILE A 440 -29.50 -27.04 -6.61
C ILE A 440 -28.53 -27.27 -7.76
N VAL A 441 -27.64 -28.27 -7.68
CA VAL A 441 -26.54 -28.51 -8.64
C VAL A 441 -26.99 -28.56 -10.11
N ASP A 442 -28.17 -29.11 -10.39
CA ASP A 442 -28.68 -29.22 -11.77
C ASP A 442 -29.19 -27.89 -12.35
N LYS A 443 -29.54 -26.93 -11.48
CA LYS A 443 -30.06 -25.61 -11.85
C LYS A 443 -29.01 -24.51 -11.69
N LEU A 444 -27.92 -24.81 -10.98
CA LEU A 444 -26.86 -23.84 -10.69
C LEU A 444 -26.13 -23.49 -11.99
N ARG A 445 -25.95 -22.19 -12.24
CA ARG A 445 -25.19 -21.72 -13.40
C ARG A 445 -23.75 -22.25 -13.35
N PRO A 446 -23.11 -22.54 -14.49
CA PRO A 446 -21.70 -22.94 -14.51
C PRO A 446 -20.77 -21.78 -14.11
N GLY A 447 -19.55 -22.12 -13.68
CA GLY A 447 -18.49 -21.16 -13.36
C GLY A 447 -18.49 -20.62 -11.94
N ILE A 448 -19.34 -21.14 -11.04
CA ILE A 448 -19.25 -20.84 -9.61
C ILE A 448 -18.26 -21.80 -8.96
N GLY A 449 -17.25 -21.30 -8.25
CA GLY A 449 -16.38 -22.11 -7.41
C GLY A 449 -17.14 -22.65 -6.21
N ILE A 450 -17.27 -23.97 -6.11
CA ILE A 450 -17.99 -24.63 -5.01
C ILE A 450 -17.00 -25.18 -4.00
N THR A 451 -17.24 -24.87 -2.73
CA THR A 451 -16.57 -25.53 -1.60
C THR A 451 -17.62 -26.20 -0.73
N ILE A 452 -17.42 -27.48 -0.43
CA ILE A 452 -18.33 -28.23 0.42
C ILE A 452 -17.84 -28.23 1.85
N CYS A 453 -18.76 -28.01 2.78
CA CYS A 453 -18.47 -28.07 4.21
C CYS A 453 -18.24 -29.53 4.63
N GLY A 454 -17.05 -29.82 5.16
CA GLY A 454 -16.69 -31.13 5.69
C GLY A 454 -16.17 -32.09 4.63
N GLU A 455 -16.09 -33.37 5.00
CA GLU A 455 -15.63 -34.44 4.12
C GLU A 455 -16.72 -34.83 3.12
N VAL A 456 -16.28 -35.23 1.93
CA VAL A 456 -17.14 -35.73 0.86
C VAL A 456 -16.73 -37.15 0.49
N THR A 457 -17.72 -37.96 0.16
CA THR A 457 -17.48 -39.30 -0.41
C THR A 457 -16.91 -39.21 -1.83
N GLU A 458 -16.38 -40.32 -2.36
CA GLU A 458 -15.90 -40.39 -3.74
C GLU A 458 -17.00 -40.06 -4.77
N GLU A 459 -18.24 -40.49 -4.51
CA GLU A 459 -19.40 -40.19 -5.36
C GLU A 459 -19.73 -38.69 -5.37
N GLU A 460 -19.68 -38.04 -4.20
CA GLU A 460 -19.90 -36.60 -4.07
C GLU A 460 -18.78 -35.78 -4.68
N GLN A 461 -17.54 -36.25 -4.57
CA GLN A 461 -16.39 -35.68 -5.28
C GLN A 461 -16.58 -35.78 -6.80
N ALA A 462 -17.08 -36.91 -7.31
CA ALA A 462 -17.39 -37.06 -8.72
C ALA A 462 -18.50 -36.10 -9.18
N LEU A 463 -19.52 -35.87 -8.34
CA LEU A 463 -20.57 -34.88 -8.60
C LEU A 463 -20.00 -33.46 -8.70
N LEU A 464 -19.13 -33.05 -7.77
CA LEU A 464 -18.45 -31.75 -7.80
C LEU A 464 -17.61 -31.58 -9.06
N LEU A 465 -16.81 -32.59 -9.43
CA LEU A 465 -16.02 -32.60 -10.65
C LEU A 465 -16.90 -32.53 -11.91
N SER A 466 -18.07 -33.19 -11.90
CA SER A 466 -19.01 -33.14 -13.03
C SER A 466 -19.57 -31.74 -13.23
N TYR A 467 -19.87 -31.02 -12.14
CA TYR A 467 -20.32 -29.64 -12.19
C TYR A 467 -19.18 -28.71 -12.65
N ALA A 468 -17.97 -28.87 -12.13
CA ALA A 468 -16.79 -28.08 -12.52
C ALA A 468 -16.39 -28.26 -13.99
N LYS A 469 -16.78 -29.36 -14.65
CA LYS A 469 -16.57 -29.55 -16.09
C LYS A 469 -17.59 -28.80 -16.96
N LYS A 470 -18.70 -28.31 -16.40
CA LYS A 470 -19.71 -27.52 -17.12
C LYS A 470 -19.30 -26.06 -17.32
N SER A 471 -18.23 -25.60 -16.65
CA SER A 471 -17.78 -24.20 -16.61
C SER A 471 -16.79 -23.81 -17.68
#